data_AF-A0A0M8XZB9-F1
#
_entry.id   AF-A0A0M8XZB9-F1
#
_cell.length_a   1.000
_cell.length_b   1.000
_cell.length_c   1.000
_cell.angle_alpha   90.00
_cell.angle_beta   90.00
_cell.angle_gamma   90.00
#
_symmetry.space_group_name_H-M   'P 1'
#
loop_
_entity.id
_entity.type
_entity.pdbx_description
1 polymer ?
#
loop_
_entity_poly.entity_id
_entity_poly.type
_entity_poly.pdbx_seq_one_letter_code
_entity_poly.pdbx_strand_id
1 'polypeptide(L)'
;MRVGREYYEVLEGMHYVCFHYEFEHGMGGENADPDEDCGVAGCPSAPAVRHKDRLVAVVRALVADWSDGPPANWDNHSLPDYLGSLSAWLEDSERYYADRGVSVPWNGWEVVQHAMRAATVHDGEPDRL
;
A
#
# COMPACT_ATOMS: atom_id res chain seq x y z
N MET A 1 30.40 -23.46 10.29
CA MET A 1 30.69 -22.19 9.59
C MET A 1 31.42 -21.28 10.56
N ARG A 2 32.62 -20.77 10.24
CA ARG A 2 33.37 -19.86 11.14
C ARG A 2 32.89 -18.43 10.89
N VAL A 3 32.31 -17.79 11.90
CA VAL A 3 31.91 -16.37 11.87
C VAL A 3 33.17 -15.53 12.12
N GLY A 4 33.51 -14.60 11.22
CA GLY A 4 34.73 -13.78 11.23
C GLY A 4 34.46 -12.31 10.92
N ARG A 5 35.47 -11.42 11.04
CA ARG A 5 35.32 -9.96 10.93
C ARG A 5 34.67 -9.53 9.60
N GLU A 6 35.10 -10.15 8.50
CA GLU A 6 34.52 -9.93 7.16
C GLU A 6 33.01 -10.26 7.06
N TYR A 7 32.46 -11.13 7.91
CA TYR A 7 31.00 -11.39 7.94
C TYR A 7 30.22 -10.25 8.59
N TYR A 8 30.83 -9.53 9.55
CA TYR A 8 30.17 -8.42 10.22
C TYR A 8 30.06 -7.18 9.32
N GLU A 9 31.04 -6.91 8.45
CA GLU A 9 30.97 -5.79 7.50
C GLU A 9 29.80 -5.93 6.50
N VAL A 10 29.54 -7.15 6.02
CA VAL A 10 28.40 -7.41 5.11
C VAL A 10 27.07 -7.22 5.83
N LEU A 11 26.97 -7.65 7.10
CA LEU A 11 25.77 -7.46 7.92
C LEU A 11 25.53 -5.99 8.26
N GLU A 12 26.59 -5.25 8.60
CA GLU A 12 26.53 -3.83 8.99
C GLU A 12 26.26 -2.90 7.79
N GLY A 13 26.62 -3.31 6.57
CA GLY A 13 26.38 -2.53 5.34
C GLY A 13 25.06 -2.84 4.63
N MET A 14 24.30 -3.85 5.08
CA MET A 14 23.11 -4.32 4.39
C MET A 14 21.86 -3.53 4.84
N HIS A 15 21.07 -3.07 3.87
CA HIS A 15 19.78 -2.44 4.17
C HIS A 15 18.89 -3.42 4.93
N TYR A 16 18.22 -2.92 5.97
CA TYR A 16 17.33 -3.69 6.85
C TYR A 16 16.36 -4.61 6.08
N VAL A 17 15.76 -4.12 4.99
CA VAL A 17 14.83 -4.89 4.14
C VAL A 17 15.51 -6.09 3.49
N CYS A 18 16.73 -5.91 2.94
CA CYS A 18 17.49 -7.00 2.32
C CYS A 18 17.93 -8.05 3.35
N PHE A 19 18.37 -7.59 4.53
CA PHE A 19 18.73 -8.48 5.64
C PHE A 19 17.53 -9.33 6.08
N HIS A 20 16.38 -8.69 6.26
CA HIS A 20 15.17 -9.35 6.74
C HIS A 20 14.72 -10.47 5.78
N TYR A 21 14.71 -10.22 4.47
CA TYR A 21 14.33 -11.24 3.50
C TYR A 21 15.34 -12.40 3.42
N GLU A 22 16.64 -12.09 3.36
CA GLU A 22 17.65 -13.15 3.22
C GLU A 22 17.72 -14.05 4.44
N PHE A 23 17.68 -13.48 5.65
CA PHE A 23 17.97 -14.21 6.88
C PHE A 23 16.74 -14.59 7.71
N GLU A 24 15.66 -13.82 7.66
CA GLU A 24 14.44 -14.10 8.44
C GLU A 24 13.34 -14.77 7.62
N HIS A 25 13.26 -14.51 6.30
CA HIS A 25 12.38 -15.27 5.37
C HIS A 25 13.10 -16.43 4.67
N GLY A 26 14.42 -16.52 4.78
CA GLY A 26 15.19 -17.62 4.23
C GLY A 26 15.08 -17.74 2.71
N MET A 27 15.12 -16.61 1.98
CA MET A 27 14.97 -16.53 0.51
C MET A 27 15.92 -17.43 -0.29
N GLY A 28 16.95 -18.00 0.32
CA GLY A 28 17.78 -19.07 -0.25
C GLY A 28 17.16 -20.49 -0.23
N GLY A 29 15.97 -20.66 0.34
CA GLY A 29 15.27 -21.95 0.47
C GLY A 29 14.17 -22.16 -0.57
N GLU A 30 13.85 -23.43 -0.87
CA GLU A 30 12.89 -23.80 -1.94
C GLU A 30 11.44 -23.37 -1.68
N ASN A 31 11.10 -23.00 -0.44
CA ASN A 31 9.73 -22.63 -0.02
C ASN A 31 9.66 -21.21 0.58
N ALA A 32 10.65 -20.36 0.34
CA ALA A 32 10.60 -19.00 0.84
C ALA A 32 9.56 -18.17 0.07
N ASP A 33 8.53 -17.71 0.78
CA ASP A 33 7.56 -16.75 0.25
C ASP A 33 7.87 -15.35 0.83
N PRO A 34 8.35 -14.41 0.00
CA PRO A 34 8.61 -13.04 0.46
C PRO A 34 7.33 -12.31 0.87
N ASP A 35 6.15 -12.78 0.48
CA ASP A 35 4.88 -12.14 0.83
C ASP A 35 4.28 -12.68 2.15
N GLU A 36 4.84 -13.76 2.71
CA GLU A 36 4.36 -14.35 3.96
C GLU A 36 4.84 -13.57 5.19
N ASP A 37 3.94 -13.21 6.11
CA ASP A 37 4.32 -12.58 7.38
C ASP A 37 5.12 -13.55 8.27
N CYS A 38 6.41 -13.28 8.49
CA CYS A 38 7.27 -14.12 9.34
C CYS A 38 7.05 -13.94 10.85
N GLY A 39 6.12 -13.05 11.26
CA GLY A 39 5.72 -12.80 12.64
C GLY A 39 6.65 -11.84 13.42
N VAL A 40 7.71 -11.34 12.79
CA VAL A 40 8.65 -10.40 13.40
C VAL A 40 8.10 -8.97 13.32
N ALA A 41 8.17 -8.25 14.44
CA ALA A 41 7.74 -6.85 14.49
C ALA A 41 8.55 -5.99 13.51
N GLY A 42 7.86 -5.32 12.58
CA GLY A 42 8.50 -4.51 11.53
C GLY A 42 8.88 -5.29 10.26
N CYS A 43 8.56 -6.60 10.19
CA CYS A 43 8.67 -7.39 8.96
C CYS A 43 8.03 -6.62 7.80
N PRO A 44 8.70 -6.37 6.67
CA PRO A 44 8.11 -5.66 5.53
C PRO A 44 6.88 -6.37 4.91
N SER A 45 6.75 -7.68 5.08
CA SER A 45 5.64 -8.51 4.58
C SER A 45 4.42 -8.52 5.52
N ALA A 46 4.64 -8.35 6.83
CA ALA A 46 3.56 -8.27 7.82
C ALA A 46 2.55 -7.12 7.58
N PRO A 47 3.00 -5.89 7.23
CA PRO A 47 2.13 -4.84 6.78
C PRO A 47 1.39 -5.23 5.50
N ALA A 48 2.02 -5.89 4.52
CA ALA A 48 1.40 -6.17 3.22
C ALA A 48 0.08 -6.97 3.35
N VAL A 49 0.04 -7.99 4.22
CA VAL A 49 -1.20 -8.73 4.54
C VAL A 49 -2.24 -7.81 5.18
N ARG A 50 -1.84 -7.01 6.18
CA ARG A 50 -2.74 -6.07 6.86
C ARG A 50 -3.22 -4.94 5.95
N HIS A 51 -2.41 -4.51 4.99
CA HIS A 51 -2.74 -3.48 4.01
C HIS A 51 -3.70 -4.02 2.94
N LYS A 52 -3.52 -5.27 2.50
CA LYS A 52 -4.51 -5.95 1.65
C LYS A 52 -5.88 -6.03 2.34
N ASP A 53 -5.92 -6.44 3.61
CA ASP A 53 -7.17 -6.53 4.37
C ASP A 53 -7.83 -5.16 4.55
N ARG A 54 -7.04 -4.11 4.77
CA ARG A 54 -7.52 -2.72 4.79
C ARG A 54 -8.09 -2.29 3.44
N LEU A 55 -7.42 -2.60 2.33
CA LEU A 55 -7.94 -2.31 1.00
C LEU A 55 -9.27 -3.05 0.76
N VAL A 56 -9.35 -4.33 1.12
CA VAL A 56 -10.60 -5.11 1.04
C VAL A 56 -11.72 -4.45 1.85
N ALA A 57 -11.42 -3.95 3.06
CA ALA A 57 -12.39 -3.23 3.87
C ALA A 57 -12.86 -1.93 3.19
N VAL A 58 -11.96 -1.18 2.55
CA VAL A 58 -12.31 0.04 1.80
C VAL A 58 -13.19 -0.28 0.60
N VAL A 59 -12.85 -1.29 -0.20
CA VAL A 59 -13.67 -1.71 -1.34
C VAL A 59 -15.08 -2.11 -0.88
N ARG A 60 -15.19 -2.87 0.21
CA ARG A 60 -16.50 -3.24 0.79
C ARG A 60 -17.28 -2.03 1.27
N ALA A 61 -16.62 -1.05 1.88
CA ALA A 61 -17.27 0.20 2.29
C ALA A 61 -17.80 0.99 1.08
N LEU A 62 -16.99 1.13 0.02
CA LEU A 62 -17.42 1.80 -1.22
C LEU A 62 -18.62 1.12 -1.88
N VAL A 63 -18.63 -0.22 -1.91
CA VAL A 63 -19.78 -0.99 -2.41
C VAL A 63 -21.01 -0.80 -1.52
N ALA A 64 -20.84 -0.78 -0.20
CA ALA A 64 -21.94 -0.56 0.74
C ALA A 64 -22.52 0.85 0.62
N ASP A 65 -21.67 1.86 0.45
CA ASP A 65 -22.07 3.25 0.21
C ASP A 65 -22.88 3.36 -1.09
N TRP A 66 -22.47 2.65 -2.15
CA TRP A 66 -23.17 2.56 -3.42
C TRP A 66 -24.55 1.83 -3.36
N SER A 67 -24.92 1.27 -2.21
CA SER A 67 -26.21 0.61 -1.87
C SER A 67 -27.21 0.40 -3.03
N ASP A 68 -28.05 1.41 -3.32
CA ASP A 68 -29.08 1.43 -4.38
C ASP A 68 -28.78 2.47 -5.50
N GLY A 69 -27.55 2.98 -5.56
CA GLY A 69 -27.12 4.05 -6.45
C GLY A 69 -26.00 4.89 -5.83
N PRO A 70 -25.37 5.79 -6.61
CA PRO A 70 -24.31 6.66 -6.11
C PRO A 70 -24.81 7.52 -4.94
N PRO A 71 -24.05 7.63 -3.84
CA PRO A 71 -24.31 8.61 -2.80
C PRO A 71 -24.37 10.03 -3.36
N ALA A 72 -25.18 10.90 -2.73
CA ALA A 72 -25.35 12.29 -3.18
C ALA A 72 -24.03 13.10 -3.20
N ASN A 73 -23.03 12.67 -2.45
CA ASN A 73 -21.70 13.29 -2.37
C ASN A 73 -20.67 12.64 -3.29
N TRP A 74 -21.05 11.70 -4.15
CA TRP A 74 -20.16 11.16 -5.18
C TRP A 74 -20.38 11.93 -6.47
N ASP A 75 -19.29 12.25 -7.16
CA ASP A 75 -19.34 12.93 -8.45
C ASP A 75 -19.41 11.92 -9.61
N ASN A 76 -18.84 10.72 -9.42
CA ASN A 76 -18.78 9.68 -10.45
C ASN A 76 -19.95 8.69 -10.30
N HIS A 77 -20.91 8.77 -11.23
CA HIS A 77 -22.15 7.97 -11.21
C HIS A 77 -22.13 6.78 -12.18
N SER A 78 -21.01 6.58 -12.88
CA SER A 78 -20.80 5.47 -13.80
C SER A 78 -19.45 4.81 -13.58
N LEU A 79 -19.34 3.52 -13.93
CA LEU A 79 -18.07 2.79 -13.83
C LEU A 79 -16.96 3.41 -14.72
N PRO A 80 -17.21 3.82 -15.98
CA PRO A 80 -16.20 4.52 -16.77
C PRO A 80 -15.66 5.79 -16.12
N ASP A 81 -16.54 6.65 -15.56
CA ASP A 81 -16.12 7.92 -14.95
C ASP A 81 -15.31 7.68 -13.66
N TYR A 82 -15.74 6.71 -12.86
CA TYR A 82 -15.02 6.30 -11.65
C TYR A 82 -13.63 5.74 -11.98
N LEU A 83 -13.51 4.84 -12.96
CA LEU A 83 -12.23 4.28 -13.38
C LEU A 83 -11.32 5.33 -14.03
N GLY A 84 -11.90 6.29 -14.77
CA GLY A 84 -11.19 7.43 -15.32
C GLY A 84 -10.59 8.31 -14.22
N SER A 85 -11.39 8.66 -13.21
CA SER A 85 -10.93 9.45 -12.06
C SER A 85 -9.90 8.72 -11.20
N LEU A 86 -10.06 7.40 -11.03
CA LEU A 86 -9.09 6.55 -10.34
C LEU A 86 -7.73 6.55 -11.05
N SER A 87 -7.72 6.39 -12.38
CA SER A 87 -6.49 6.43 -13.18
C SER A 87 -5.81 7.79 -13.09
N ALA A 88 -6.57 8.87 -13.28
CA ALA A 88 -6.04 10.23 -13.22
C ALA A 88 -5.43 10.55 -11.85
N TRP A 89 -6.06 10.09 -10.75
CA TRP A 89 -5.51 10.29 -9.41
C TRP A 89 -4.22 9.50 -9.19
N LEU A 90 -4.13 8.26 -9.66
CA LEU A 90 -2.90 7.45 -9.55
C LEU A 90 -1.73 8.10 -10.29
N GLU A 91 -1.99 8.70 -11.45
CA GLU A 91 -0.98 9.40 -12.26
C GLU A 91 -0.46 10.70 -11.61
N ASP A 92 -1.27 11.38 -10.79
CA ASP A 92 -0.92 12.65 -10.12
C ASP A 92 -0.71 12.48 -8.60
N SER A 93 -0.60 11.24 -8.11
CA SER A 93 -0.64 10.95 -6.68
C SER A 93 0.53 11.58 -5.92
N GLU A 94 1.72 11.68 -6.52
CA GLU A 94 2.88 12.32 -5.92
C GLU A 94 2.61 13.78 -5.57
N ARG A 95 1.88 14.48 -6.45
CA ARG A 95 1.48 15.87 -6.22
C ARG A 95 0.52 15.98 -5.04
N TYR A 96 -0.46 15.07 -4.93
CA TYR A 96 -1.38 15.02 -3.80
C TYR A 96 -0.66 14.95 -2.45
N TYR A 97 0.39 14.13 -2.35
CA TYR A 97 1.19 13.99 -1.12
C TYR A 97 2.11 15.20 -0.90
N ALA A 98 2.76 15.70 -1.96
CA ALA A 98 3.64 16.86 -1.90
C ALA A 98 2.92 18.12 -1.40
N ASP A 99 1.73 18.40 -1.94
CA ASP A 99 0.91 19.56 -1.58
C ASP A 99 0.49 19.54 -0.10
N ARG A 100 0.40 18.35 0.50
CA ARG A 100 0.07 18.13 1.92
C ARG A 100 1.29 18.03 2.84
N GLY A 101 2.50 18.09 2.28
CA GLY A 101 3.74 17.94 3.05
C GLY A 101 3.90 16.57 3.71
N VAL A 102 3.23 15.53 3.18
CA VAL A 102 3.32 14.15 3.67
C VAL A 102 4.13 13.29 2.70
N SER A 103 4.81 12.28 3.22
CA SER A 103 5.52 11.31 2.37
C SER A 103 4.55 10.37 1.69
N VAL A 104 4.83 10.03 0.42
CA VAL A 104 4.14 8.94 -0.28
C VAL A 104 4.25 7.65 0.57
N PRO A 105 3.14 6.93 0.80
CA PRO A 105 3.18 5.64 1.47
C PRO A 105 4.16 4.69 0.76
N TRP A 106 4.98 4.00 1.55
CA TRP A 106 5.99 3.06 1.01
C TRP A 106 5.35 1.80 0.40
N ASN A 107 4.06 1.54 0.67
CA ASN A 107 3.32 0.39 0.17
C ASN A 107 2.24 0.83 -0.83
N GLY A 108 2.15 0.12 -1.96
CA GLY A 108 1.19 0.46 -3.02
C GLY A 108 -0.27 0.26 -2.63
N TRP A 109 -0.55 -0.62 -1.65
CA TRP A 109 -1.91 -0.88 -1.17
C TRP A 109 -2.58 0.37 -0.59
N GLU A 110 -1.83 1.15 0.18
CA GLU A 110 -2.33 2.39 0.78
C GLU A 110 -2.52 3.49 -0.27
N VAL A 111 -1.63 3.57 -1.27
CA VAL A 111 -1.80 4.48 -2.42
C VAL A 111 -3.07 4.16 -3.19
N VAL A 112 -3.31 2.88 -3.49
CA VAL A 112 -4.54 2.42 -4.17
C VAL A 112 -5.78 2.70 -3.30
N GLN A 113 -5.68 2.53 -1.98
CA GLN A 113 -6.76 2.88 -1.06
C GLN A 113 -7.12 4.37 -1.13
N HIS A 114 -6.13 5.26 -1.11
CA HIS A 114 -6.36 6.70 -1.26
C HIS A 114 -6.99 7.02 -2.62
N ALA A 115 -6.49 6.38 -3.68
CA ALA A 115 -6.99 6.55 -5.04
C ALA A 115 -8.47 6.13 -5.17
N MET A 116 -8.85 4.98 -4.62
CA MET A 116 -10.26 4.52 -4.65
C MET A 116 -11.20 5.46 -3.91
N ARG A 117 -10.75 6.06 -2.81
CA ARG A 117 -11.55 7.07 -2.08
C ARG A 117 -11.63 8.37 -2.86
N ALA A 118 -10.50 8.86 -3.38
CA ALA A 118 -10.45 10.07 -4.17
C ALA A 118 -11.30 9.96 -5.44
N ALA A 119 -11.35 8.79 -6.08
CA ALA A 119 -12.19 8.53 -7.24
C ALA A 119 -13.70 8.63 -6.97
N THR A 120 -14.15 8.78 -5.72
CA THR A 120 -15.56 9.07 -5.42
C THR A 120 -15.91 10.55 -5.61
N VAL A 121 -14.93 11.45 -5.52
CA VAL A 121 -15.10 12.91 -5.59
C VAL A 121 -14.21 13.50 -6.69
N HIS A 122 -14.81 14.20 -7.65
CA HIS A 122 -14.12 14.93 -8.71
C HIS A 122 -13.57 16.24 -8.14
N ASP A 123 -12.52 16.10 -7.33
CA ASP A 123 -11.50 17.12 -7.01
C ASP A 123 -10.39 16.55 -6.08
N GLY A 124 -10.29 15.22 -5.90
CA GLY A 124 -9.16 14.62 -5.18
C GLY A 124 -9.01 15.07 -3.70
N GLU A 125 -10.01 15.73 -3.13
CA GLU A 125 -10.03 16.21 -1.75
C GLU A 125 -10.89 15.29 -0.87
N PRO A 126 -10.30 14.31 -0.17
CA PRO A 126 -11.02 13.49 0.81
C PRO A 126 -11.39 14.24 2.11
N ASP A 127 -11.01 15.51 2.28
CA ASP A 127 -11.15 16.30 3.53
C ASP A 127 -12.11 17.51 3.40
N ARG A 128 -13.34 17.28 2.94
CA ARG A 128 -14.47 18.17 3.24
C ARG A 128 -15.48 17.47 4.15
N LEU A 129 -15.04 17.09 5.35
CA LEU A 129 -15.88 16.88 6.55
C LEU A 129 -15.16 17.44 7.77
#